data_AF-T0ZGR3-F1
#
_entry.id   AF-T0ZGR3-F1
#
_cell.length_a   1.000
_cell.length_b   1.000
_cell.length_c   1.000
_cell.angle_alpha   90.00
_cell.angle_beta   90.00
_cell.angle_gamma   90.00
#
_symmetry.space_group_name_H-M   'P 1'
#
loop_
_entity.id
_entity.type
_entity.pdbx_description
1 polymer ?
#
loop_
_entity_poly.entity_id
_entity_poly.type
_entity_poly.pdbx_seq_one_letter_code
_entity_poly.pdbx_strand_id
1 'polypeptide(L)'
;MLDEEFGRENFINEIIWAYDYGARSKSKWPAKHDNILLYSKDRSKYYFNSADVDREPYMAPGLVTPQKRELGKLPTDVWWHTIVSPTGHEKTGYPTQKPLGILRRMITASTQPGDTVLDFFAGSGTTGIAAKEL
;
A
#
# COMPACT_ATOMS: atom_id res chain seq x y z
N MET A 1 -21.12 4.53 -2.69
CA MET A 1 -20.68 3.16 -2.39
C MET A 1 -19.89 3.11 -1.08
N LEU A 2 -18.57 3.41 -1.00
CA LEU A 2 -17.85 3.28 0.30
C LEU A 2 -18.25 4.31 1.36
N ASP A 3 -18.41 5.58 0.99
CA ASP A 3 -18.92 6.61 1.92
C ASP A 3 -20.35 6.33 2.41
N GLU A 4 -21.16 5.61 1.62
CA GLU A 4 -22.51 5.23 2.01
C GLU A 4 -22.51 4.06 3.00
N GLU A 5 -21.61 3.08 2.81
CA GLU A 5 -21.50 1.90 3.67
C GLU A 5 -20.74 2.18 4.98
N PHE A 6 -19.66 2.96 4.90
CA PHE A 6 -18.77 3.22 6.04
C PHE A 6 -18.96 4.60 6.66
N GLY A 7 -19.61 5.54 5.98
CA GLY A 7 -19.67 6.95 6.39
C GLY A 7 -18.46 7.75 5.91
N ARG A 8 -18.69 8.97 5.41
CA ARG A 8 -17.63 9.87 4.92
C ARG A 8 -16.64 10.25 6.02
N GLU A 9 -17.10 10.33 7.26
CA GLU A 9 -16.31 10.62 8.46
C GLU A 9 -15.26 9.54 8.76
N ASN A 10 -15.51 8.32 8.30
CA ASN A 10 -14.66 7.15 8.49
C ASN A 10 -13.61 6.97 7.38
N PHE A 11 -13.63 7.84 6.36
CA PHE A 11 -12.55 7.95 5.41
C PHE A 11 -11.27 8.46 6.10
N ILE A 12 -10.20 7.68 5.99
CA ILE A 12 -8.90 8.02 6.57
C ILE A 12 -8.04 8.70 5.52
N ASN A 13 -7.82 8.04 4.38
CA ASN A 13 -6.95 8.57 3.35
C ASN A 13 -7.22 7.98 1.96
N GLU A 14 -6.83 8.73 0.94
CA GLU A 14 -6.69 8.25 -0.43
C GLU A 14 -5.20 8.12 -0.72
N ILE A 15 -4.76 6.90 -0.98
CA ILE A 15 -3.37 6.56 -1.25
C ILE A 15 -3.20 6.42 -2.75
N ILE A 16 -2.19 7.08 -3.31
CA ILE A 16 -1.83 7.00 -4.73
C ILE A 16 -0.70 5.99 -4.88
N TRP A 17 -0.99 4.83 -5.45
CA TRP A 17 0.05 3.88 -5.84
C TRP A 17 0.50 4.20 -7.27
N ALA A 18 1.66 4.83 -7.40
CA ALA A 18 2.27 5.17 -8.68
C ALA A 18 3.21 4.06 -9.19
N TYR A 19 3.25 3.88 -10.51
CA TYR A 19 4.12 2.94 -11.24
C TYR A 19 4.41 3.42 -12.69
N ASP A 20 5.51 2.98 -13.32
CA ASP A 20 5.94 3.52 -14.63
C ASP A 20 5.35 2.76 -15.83
N TYR A 21 4.76 1.60 -15.59
CA TYR A 21 4.24 0.72 -16.63
C TYR A 21 2.77 1.03 -16.98
N GLY A 22 2.23 0.40 -18.02
CA GLY A 22 0.83 0.56 -18.43
C GLY A 22 0.61 1.62 -19.53
N ALA A 23 -0.44 2.43 -19.38
CA ALA A 23 -1.04 3.22 -20.45
C ALA A 23 -0.04 4.03 -21.30
N ARG A 24 -0.26 4.05 -22.62
CA ARG A 24 0.53 4.79 -23.62
C ARG A 24 -0.37 5.68 -24.48
N SER A 25 -1.13 6.55 -23.80
CA SER A 25 -2.01 7.49 -24.47
C SER A 25 -1.23 8.56 -25.22
N LYS A 26 -1.73 8.99 -26.39
CA LYS A 26 -1.20 10.13 -27.18
C LYS A 26 -2.07 11.39 -27.09
N SER A 27 -3.29 11.28 -26.55
CA SER A 27 -4.29 12.35 -26.53
C SER A 27 -4.59 12.89 -25.14
N LYS A 28 -4.00 12.29 -24.11
CA LYS A 28 -4.10 12.71 -22.70
C LYS A 28 -2.93 12.15 -21.90
N TRP A 29 -2.73 12.66 -20.68
CA TRP A 29 -1.78 12.09 -19.72
C TRP A 29 -2.07 10.60 -19.51
N PRO A 30 -1.07 9.71 -19.69
CA PRO A 30 -1.27 8.30 -19.43
C PRO A 30 -1.49 8.07 -17.93
N ALA A 31 -2.48 7.26 -17.58
CA ALA A 31 -2.68 6.85 -16.20
C ALA A 31 -1.49 5.99 -15.75
N LYS A 32 -0.86 6.40 -14.64
CA LYS A 32 0.36 5.81 -14.06
C LYS A 32 0.23 5.58 -12.56
N HIS A 33 -1.01 5.45 -12.10
CA HIS A 33 -1.32 5.16 -10.72
C HIS A 33 -2.68 4.47 -10.61
N ASP A 34 -2.84 3.78 -9.48
CA ASP A 34 -4.12 3.35 -8.95
C ASP A 34 -4.39 4.09 -7.63
N ASN A 35 -5.67 4.27 -7.31
CA ASN A 35 -6.11 4.91 -6.07
C ASN A 35 -6.54 3.81 -5.09
N ILE A 36 -6.02 3.86 -3.86
CA ILE A 36 -6.35 2.95 -2.77
C ILE A 36 -7.07 3.79 -1.71
N LEU A 37 -8.34 3.47 -1.46
CA LEU A 37 -9.14 4.18 -0.47
C LEU A 37 -9.08 3.45 0.87
N LEU A 38 -8.60 4.15 1.90
CA LEU A 38 -8.51 3.62 3.26
C LEU A 38 -9.65 4.17 4.11
N TYR A 39 -10.46 3.26 4.63
CA TYR A 39 -11.52 3.53 5.60
C TYR A 39 -11.27 2.77 6.89
N SER A 40 -11.65 3.36 8.03
CA SER A 40 -11.75 2.67 9.31
C SER A 40 -13.21 2.64 9.75
N LYS A 41 -13.74 1.46 10.08
CA LYS A 41 -15.13 1.32 10.56
C LYS A 41 -15.42 2.18 11.81
N ASP A 42 -14.40 2.37 12.65
CA ASP A 42 -14.43 3.26 13.81
C ASP A 42 -13.15 4.09 13.79
N ARG A 43 -13.26 5.35 13.35
CA ARG A 43 -12.10 6.26 13.27
C ARG A 43 -11.38 6.43 14.60
N SER A 44 -12.09 6.33 15.73
CA SER A 44 -11.46 6.48 17.07
C SER A 44 -10.56 5.30 17.44
N LYS A 45 -10.75 4.15 16.79
CA LYS A 45 -9.96 2.92 16.98
C LYS A 45 -9.04 2.61 15.81
N TYR A 46 -8.85 3.56 14.90
CA TYR A 46 -7.96 3.37 13.76
C TYR A 46 -6.54 3.05 14.27
N TYR A 47 -6.05 1.88 13.87
CA TYR A 47 -4.69 1.43 14.16
C TYR A 47 -3.77 1.76 12.99
N PHE A 48 -2.59 2.30 13.29
CA PHE A 48 -1.56 2.54 12.30
C PHE A 48 -0.18 2.19 12.86
N ASN A 49 0.43 1.13 12.34
CA ASN A 49 1.79 0.75 12.70
C ASN A 49 2.81 1.67 12.01
N SER A 50 3.01 2.84 12.60
CA SER A 50 4.03 3.77 12.09
C SER A 50 5.45 3.23 12.28
N ALA A 51 5.70 2.30 13.20
CA ALA A 51 7.05 1.85 13.53
C ALA A 51 7.62 0.93 12.44
N ASP A 52 6.82 -0.06 12.01
CA ASP A 52 7.29 -1.14 11.12
C ASP A 52 6.88 -0.95 9.65
N VAL A 53 5.99 0.00 9.35
CA VAL A 53 5.64 0.30 7.95
C VAL A 53 6.87 0.82 7.21
N ASP A 54 7.19 0.15 6.10
CA ASP A 54 8.33 0.36 5.18
C ASP A 54 8.87 1.81 5.18
N ARG A 55 9.84 2.06 6.06
CA ARG A 55 10.43 3.39 6.29
C ARG A 55 11.47 3.69 5.21
N GLU A 56 11.43 4.90 4.68
CA GLU A 56 12.31 5.33 3.60
C GLU A 56 13.52 6.10 4.14
N PRO A 57 14.74 5.90 3.60
CA PRO A 57 15.87 6.74 3.95
C PRO A 57 15.59 8.23 3.67
N TYR A 58 16.07 9.12 4.53
CA TYR A 58 16.02 10.56 4.25
C TYR A 58 16.94 10.91 3.09
N MET A 59 16.42 11.62 2.08
CA MET A 59 17.21 12.12 0.94
C MET A 59 18.34 13.07 1.35
N ALA A 60 18.12 13.85 2.41
CA ALA A 60 19.10 14.76 3.00
C ALA A 60 19.38 14.34 4.45
N PRO A 61 20.15 13.27 4.69
CA PRO A 61 20.34 12.69 6.02
C PRO A 61 21.04 13.65 7.00
N GLY A 62 21.79 14.63 6.48
CA GLY A 62 22.44 15.69 7.27
C GLY A 62 21.48 16.71 7.90
N LEU A 63 20.21 16.74 7.47
CA LEU A 63 19.19 17.67 7.98
C LEU A 63 18.33 17.09 9.10
N VAL A 64 18.59 15.84 9.51
CA VAL A 64 17.83 15.14 10.55
C VAL A 64 18.74 14.60 11.64
N THR A 65 18.18 14.40 12.84
CA THR A 65 18.90 13.81 13.96
C THR A 65 19.36 12.39 13.62
N PRO A 66 20.46 11.89 14.21
CA PRO A 66 20.91 10.51 14.01
C PRO A 66 19.80 9.48 14.23
N GLN A 67 18.99 9.66 15.26
CA GLN A 67 17.86 8.76 15.58
C GLN A 67 16.81 8.74 14.47
N LYS A 68 16.46 9.91 13.91
CA LYS A 68 15.51 9.97 12.78
C LYS A 68 16.09 9.36 11.51
N ARG A 69 17.40 9.53 11.30
CA ARG A 69 18.10 8.94 10.16
C ARG A 69 18.08 7.42 10.22
N GLU A 70 18.35 6.84 11.39
CA GLU A 70 18.32 5.39 11.63
C GLU A 70 16.91 4.82 11.52
N LEU A 71 15.91 5.51 12.10
CA LEU A 71 14.51 5.09 12.02
C LEU A 71 13.94 5.17 10.58
N GLY A 72 14.42 6.12 9.78
CA GLY A 72 13.86 6.40 8.47
C GLY A 72 12.58 7.23 8.51
N LYS A 73 12.29 7.83 7.36
CA LYS A 73 11.12 8.66 7.11
C LYS A 73 9.90 7.76 6.97
N LEU A 74 8.80 8.15 7.61
CA LEU A 74 7.51 7.53 7.37
C LEU A 74 7.11 7.75 5.89
N PRO A 75 6.70 6.70 5.16
CA PRO A 75 6.23 6.85 3.79
C PRO A 75 5.01 7.77 3.76
N THR A 76 4.88 8.54 2.68
CA THR A 76 3.69 9.36 2.46
C THR A 76 2.56 8.50 1.91
N ASP A 77 1.44 9.12 1.58
CA ASP A 77 0.31 8.50 0.89
C ASP A 77 0.47 8.44 -0.64
N VAL A 78 1.67 8.75 -1.15
CA VAL A 78 2.03 8.56 -2.55
C VAL A 78 3.13 7.52 -2.58
N TRP A 79 2.78 6.31 -3.00
CA TRP A 79 3.67 5.15 -2.99
C TRP A 79 4.24 4.91 -4.36
N TRP A 80 5.57 4.89 -4.45
CA TRP A 80 6.24 4.32 -5.61
C TRP A 80 6.46 2.82 -5.41
N HIS A 81 5.89 2.01 -6.31
CA HIS A 81 6.21 0.59 -6.38
C HIS A 81 5.90 0.07 -7.78
N THR A 82 6.79 -0.71 -8.38
CA THR A 82 6.52 -1.30 -9.70
C THR A 82 5.34 -2.28 -9.64
N ILE A 83 4.64 -2.44 -10.76
CA ILE A 83 3.72 -3.55 -10.96
C ILE A 83 4.48 -4.88 -11.02
N VAL A 84 3.75 -6.00 -10.92
CA VAL A 84 4.32 -7.34 -11.10
C VAL A 84 4.97 -7.45 -12.47
N SER A 85 6.27 -7.75 -12.48
CA SER A 85 7.00 -7.93 -13.74
C SER A 85 6.43 -9.12 -14.53
N PRO A 86 6.29 -9.02 -15.86
CA PRO A 86 5.89 -10.16 -16.70
C PRO A 86 6.81 -11.38 -16.59
N THR A 87 8.06 -11.19 -16.13
CA THR A 87 9.08 -12.22 -15.90
C THR A 87 9.44 -12.38 -14.43
N GLY A 88 8.71 -11.71 -13.52
CA GLY A 88 9.02 -11.70 -12.10
C GLY A 88 8.72 -13.04 -11.41
N HIS A 89 9.49 -13.37 -10.38
CA HIS A 89 9.33 -14.60 -9.60
C HIS A 89 7.99 -14.68 -8.86
N GLU A 90 7.41 -13.54 -8.48
CA GLU A 90 6.10 -13.51 -7.79
C GLU A 90 4.92 -13.81 -8.73
N LYS A 91 5.12 -13.80 -10.05
CA LYS A 91 4.04 -13.94 -11.03
C LYS A 91 3.39 -15.32 -10.96
N THR A 92 2.08 -15.35 -10.73
CA THR A 92 1.29 -16.59 -10.70
C THR A 92 0.59 -16.90 -12.03
N GLY A 93 0.54 -15.93 -12.95
CA GLY A 93 -0.24 -16.01 -14.19
C GLY A 93 -1.59 -15.32 -14.12
N TYR A 94 -2.01 -14.84 -12.93
CA TYR A 94 -3.23 -14.06 -12.80
C TYR A 94 -3.09 -12.67 -13.46
N PRO A 95 -4.00 -12.25 -14.36
CA PRO A 95 -3.78 -11.08 -15.23
C PRO A 95 -3.60 -9.74 -14.51
N THR A 96 -4.27 -9.55 -13.36
CA THR A 96 -4.30 -8.28 -12.62
C THR A 96 -3.67 -8.41 -11.23
N GLN A 97 -2.74 -9.37 -11.08
CA GLN A 97 -2.01 -9.62 -9.84
C GLN A 97 -1.39 -8.33 -9.29
N LYS A 98 -1.63 -8.08 -8.00
CA LYS A 98 -1.01 -6.97 -7.27
C LYS A 98 0.36 -7.40 -6.73
N PRO A 99 1.36 -6.49 -6.68
CA PRO A 99 2.69 -6.81 -6.17
C PRO A 99 2.66 -7.11 -4.67
N LEU A 100 3.45 -8.09 -4.24
CA LEU A 100 3.48 -8.51 -2.85
C LEU A 100 3.91 -7.38 -1.89
N GLY A 101 4.82 -6.50 -2.34
CA GLY A 101 5.28 -5.35 -1.54
C GLY A 101 4.18 -4.35 -1.20
N ILE A 102 3.21 -4.12 -2.10
CA ILE A 102 2.07 -3.24 -1.82
C ILE A 102 1.16 -3.85 -0.74
N LEU A 103 0.86 -5.15 -0.85
CA LEU A 103 -0.02 -5.83 0.11
C LEU A 103 0.64 -5.94 1.48
N ARG A 104 1.94 -6.26 1.53
CA ARG A 104 2.70 -6.27 2.79
C ARG A 104 2.66 -4.89 3.46
N ARG A 105 2.90 -3.81 2.71
CA ARG A 105 2.82 -2.44 3.25
C ARG A 105 1.44 -2.14 3.84
N MET A 106 0.36 -2.48 3.14
CA MET A 106 -1.01 -2.25 3.62
C MET A 106 -1.31 -3.03 4.91
N ILE A 107 -0.93 -4.32 4.95
CA ILE A 107 -1.19 -5.20 6.10
C ILE A 107 -0.34 -4.75 7.30
N THR A 108 0.97 -4.57 7.13
CA THR A 108 1.86 -4.10 8.21
C THR A 108 1.37 -2.77 8.79
N ALA A 109 0.95 -1.82 7.93
CA ALA A 109 0.47 -0.53 8.40
C ALA A 109 -0.84 -0.62 9.19
N SER A 110 -1.72 -1.56 8.88
CA SER A 110 -3.12 -1.54 9.32
C SER A 110 -3.52 -2.68 10.25
N THR A 111 -2.60 -3.58 10.61
CA THR A 111 -2.88 -4.78 11.41
C THR A 111 -1.77 -5.08 12.40
N GLN A 112 -2.10 -5.86 13.43
CA GLN A 112 -1.17 -6.46 14.38
C GLN A 112 -1.00 -7.96 14.09
N PRO A 113 0.14 -8.57 14.51
CA PRO A 113 0.30 -10.01 14.44
C PRO A 113 -0.86 -10.74 15.14
N GLY A 114 -1.45 -11.71 14.45
CA GLY A 114 -2.61 -12.46 14.91
C GLY A 114 -3.97 -11.86 14.51
N ASP A 115 -4.01 -10.66 13.95
CA ASP A 115 -5.24 -10.11 13.37
C ASP A 115 -5.67 -10.93 12.14
N THR A 116 -6.97 -10.89 11.84
CA THR A 116 -7.54 -11.54 10.66
C THR A 116 -7.57 -10.58 9.48
N VAL A 117 -6.96 -10.97 8.36
CA VAL A 117 -7.04 -10.25 7.07
C VAL A 117 -8.02 -10.97 6.14
N LEU A 118 -8.91 -10.21 5.50
CA LEU A 118 -9.97 -10.73 4.64
C LEU A 118 -9.96 -10.09 3.25
N ASP A 119 -10.07 -10.92 2.22
CA ASP A 119 -10.15 -10.50 0.82
C ASP A 119 -11.14 -11.37 0.06
N PHE A 120 -12.32 -10.81 -0.23
CA PHE A 120 -13.37 -11.50 -1.01
C PHE A 120 -13.09 -11.52 -2.53
N PHE A 121 -12.06 -10.81 -2.97
CA PHE A 121 -11.66 -10.68 -4.38
C PHE A 121 -10.21 -11.11 -4.58
N ALA A 122 -9.79 -12.14 -3.84
CA ALA A 122 -8.39 -12.52 -3.65
C ALA A 122 -7.57 -12.75 -4.93
N GLY A 123 -8.21 -13.07 -6.06
CA GLY A 123 -7.56 -13.16 -7.37
C GLY A 123 -6.36 -14.12 -7.37
N SER A 124 -5.15 -13.56 -7.49
CA SER A 124 -3.87 -14.30 -7.40
C SER A 124 -3.55 -14.89 -6.03
N GLY A 125 -4.31 -14.55 -4.99
CA GLY A 125 -4.04 -14.93 -3.60
C GLY A 125 -2.95 -14.10 -2.92
N THR A 126 -2.51 -12.98 -3.51
CA THR A 126 -1.39 -12.18 -2.98
C THR A 126 -1.65 -11.71 -1.54
N THR A 127 -2.88 -11.32 -1.21
CA THR A 127 -3.26 -10.89 0.15
C THR A 127 -3.02 -11.99 1.17
N GLY A 128 -3.40 -13.23 0.86
CA GLY A 128 -3.20 -14.39 1.74
C GLY A 128 -1.72 -14.75 1.91
N ILE A 129 -0.91 -14.63 0.85
CA ILE A 129 0.54 -14.82 0.93
C ILE A 129 1.17 -13.76 1.84
N ALA A 130 0.85 -12.48 1.61
CA ALA A 130 1.37 -11.38 2.42
C ALA A 130 0.99 -11.53 3.90
N ALA A 131 -0.26 -11.85 4.20
CA ALA A 131 -0.74 -12.04 5.57
C ALA A 131 -0.08 -13.24 6.28
N LYS A 132 0.30 -14.29 5.54
CA LYS A 132 0.95 -15.48 6.12
C LYS A 132 2.42 -15.23 6.48
N GLU A 133 3.08 -14.30 5.80
CA GLU A 133 4.50 -13.99 5.97
C GLU A 133 4.76 -12.90 7.03
N LEU A 134 3.71 -12.22 7.50
CA LEU A 134 3.72 -11.17 8.52
C LEU A 134 3.21 -11.71 9.86
#